data_AF-A0A3B4GA02-F1
#
_entry.id   AF-A0A3B4GA02-F1
#
_cell.length_a   1.000
_cell.length_b   1.000
_cell.length_c   1.000
_cell.angle_alpha   90.00
_cell.angle_beta   90.00
_cell.angle_gamma   90.00
#
_symmetry.space_group_name_H-M   'P 1'
#
loop_
_entity.id
_entity.type
_entity.pdbx_description
1 polymer ?
#
loop_
_entity_poly.entity_id
_entity_poly.type
_entity_poly.pdbx_seq_one_letter_code
_entity_poly.pdbx_strand_id
1 'polypeptide(L)'
;EVSARLRKDLLRGLGKHSHHKAPVKMLPTFVRATPDGTEKGDFLALDLGGTNFRVLHVRVEEEAQKVLKMDSQICAIPQEMMLGTGEQLFDHIATCLGDFLESHNLKGQTLPLGFTFSFPCEQLEIDKSILIRWTKGFNCSGVEGKDVVQLLKEAIHRRGDYHIGSVAMVNDTVGTMMSCGYKDQSCEIGMIIGTGTNACYMEEIKNVKRIEGEDGRMCINTEWGGFGDDGCLDDILTEFDVEVDKTSINPGL
;
A
#
# COMPACT_ATOMS: atom_id res chain seq x y z
N GLU A 1 22.53 -16.38 -10.01
CA GLU A 1 21.75 -17.47 -9.38
C GLU A 1 20.51 -16.93 -8.64
N VAL A 2 20.66 -16.07 -7.64
CA VAL A 2 19.55 -15.47 -6.87
C VAL A 2 18.46 -14.85 -7.74
N SER A 3 18.82 -14.05 -8.76
CA SER A 3 17.85 -13.46 -9.70
C SER A 3 16.98 -14.50 -10.43
N ALA A 4 17.53 -15.69 -10.73
CA ALA A 4 16.75 -16.76 -11.35
C ALA A 4 15.75 -17.40 -10.36
N ARG A 5 16.15 -17.51 -9.09
CA ARG A 5 15.26 -17.98 -8.00
C ARG A 5 14.11 -17.00 -7.78
N LEU A 6 14.41 -15.70 -7.68
CA LEU A 6 13.38 -14.65 -7.57
C LEU A 6 12.42 -14.68 -8.76
N ARG A 7 12.95 -14.74 -10.00
CA ARG A 7 12.10 -14.83 -11.20
C ARG A 7 11.15 -16.02 -11.17
N LYS A 8 11.59 -17.18 -10.66
CA LYS A 8 10.75 -18.36 -10.49
C LYS A 8 9.60 -18.09 -9.52
N ASP A 9 9.87 -17.39 -8.42
CA ASP A 9 8.83 -17.07 -7.43
C ASP A 9 7.86 -15.99 -7.90
N LEU A 10 8.32 -14.99 -8.66
CA LEU A 10 7.42 -14.05 -9.35
C LEU A 10 6.43 -14.81 -10.25
N LEU A 11 6.90 -15.77 -11.06
CA LEU A 11 6.03 -16.58 -11.90
C LEU A 11 5.08 -17.47 -11.08
N ARG A 12 5.54 -18.04 -9.96
CA ARG A 12 4.68 -18.81 -9.04
C ARG A 12 3.58 -17.95 -8.43
N GLY A 13 3.89 -16.71 -8.03
CA GLY A 13 2.94 -15.78 -7.43
C GLY A 13 1.80 -15.37 -8.37
N LEU A 14 2.09 -15.23 -9.67
CA LEU A 14 1.08 -14.93 -10.69
C LEU A 14 0.14 -16.12 -11.00
N GLY A 15 0.54 -17.35 -10.66
CA GLY A 15 -0.19 -18.56 -11.00
C GLY A 15 -1.43 -18.82 -10.13
N LYS A 16 -2.55 -19.19 -10.77
CA LYS A 16 -3.86 -19.41 -10.12
C LYS A 16 -3.84 -20.43 -8.98
N HIS A 17 -3.03 -21.48 -9.11
CA HIS A 17 -2.94 -22.56 -8.11
C HIS A 17 -1.67 -22.48 -7.27
N SER A 18 -0.63 -21.78 -7.72
CA SER A 18 0.65 -21.71 -7.02
C SER A 18 0.75 -20.51 -6.06
N HIS A 19 -0.05 -19.45 -6.25
CA HIS A 19 0.09 -18.20 -5.51
C HIS A 19 0.01 -18.38 -3.98
N HIS A 20 -0.87 -19.25 -3.48
CA HIS A 20 -1.06 -19.45 -2.04
C HIS A 20 0.20 -20.03 -1.34
N LYS A 21 1.06 -20.73 -2.08
CA LYS A 21 2.35 -21.26 -1.60
C LYS A 21 3.55 -20.46 -2.13
N ALA A 22 3.32 -19.38 -2.86
CA ALA A 22 4.41 -18.55 -3.35
C ALA A 22 4.87 -17.64 -2.19
N PRO A 23 6.17 -17.60 -1.87
CA PRO A 23 6.70 -16.61 -0.93
C PRO A 23 6.43 -15.20 -1.44
N VAL A 24 6.76 -14.95 -2.71
CA VAL A 24 6.47 -13.69 -3.42
C VAL A 24 5.03 -13.71 -3.94
N LYS A 25 4.18 -12.81 -3.43
CA LYS A 25 2.72 -12.92 -3.55
C LYS A 25 2.14 -12.43 -4.87
N MET A 26 2.80 -11.48 -5.53
CA MET A 26 2.36 -10.91 -6.81
C MET A 26 0.89 -10.47 -6.78
N LEU A 27 0.60 -9.53 -5.90
CA LEU A 27 -0.73 -9.04 -5.56
C LEU A 27 -1.25 -8.07 -6.63
N PRO A 28 -2.42 -8.35 -7.24
CA PRO A 28 -3.11 -7.41 -8.12
C PRO A 28 -3.48 -6.12 -7.37
N THR A 29 -3.25 -4.96 -7.99
CA THR A 29 -3.50 -3.64 -7.35
C THR A 29 -4.75 -2.93 -7.89
N PHE A 30 -5.35 -3.45 -8.96
CA PHE A 30 -6.43 -2.82 -9.74
C PHE A 30 -6.07 -1.50 -10.43
N VAL A 31 -4.81 -1.07 -10.37
CA VAL A 31 -4.32 0.08 -11.13
C VAL A 31 -3.89 -0.39 -12.53
N ARG A 32 -4.56 0.07 -13.58
CA ARG A 32 -4.44 -0.49 -14.94
C ARG A 32 -3.60 0.33 -15.93
N ALA A 33 -3.26 1.56 -15.57
CA ALA A 33 -2.43 2.44 -16.39
C ALA A 33 -1.61 3.38 -15.51
N THR A 34 -0.49 3.85 -16.05
CA THR A 34 0.23 5.01 -15.52
C THR A 34 -0.55 6.29 -15.83
N PRO A 35 -0.26 7.41 -15.15
CA PRO A 35 -0.97 8.66 -15.41
C PRO A 35 -0.83 9.10 -16.87
N ASP A 36 -1.88 9.62 -17.49
CA ASP A 36 -1.86 10.06 -18.90
C ASP A 36 -1.91 11.59 -19.07
N GLY A 37 -1.97 12.32 -17.96
CA GLY A 37 -2.00 13.78 -17.92
C GLY A 37 -3.39 14.37 -18.05
N THR A 38 -4.45 13.56 -18.15
CA THR A 38 -5.84 14.02 -18.11
C THR A 38 -6.39 14.15 -16.69
N GLU A 39 -5.61 13.72 -15.69
CA GLU A 39 -6.01 13.79 -14.29
C GLU A 39 -6.15 15.24 -13.83
N LYS A 40 -7.21 15.51 -13.06
CA LYS A 40 -7.47 16.81 -12.45
C LYS A 40 -8.34 16.72 -11.22
N GLY A 41 -8.22 17.72 -10.35
CA GLY A 41 -9.09 17.90 -9.21
C GLY A 41 -8.35 18.05 -7.89
N ASP A 42 -9.13 18.07 -6.81
CA ASP A 42 -8.65 18.16 -5.43
C ASP A 42 -8.86 16.81 -4.74
N PHE A 43 -7.80 16.31 -4.11
CA PHE A 43 -7.74 14.99 -3.51
C PHE A 43 -7.13 15.05 -2.11
N LEU A 44 -7.65 14.20 -1.22
CA LEU A 44 -6.97 13.87 0.02
C LEU A 44 -6.07 12.67 -0.22
N ALA A 45 -4.92 12.61 0.45
CA ALA A 45 -4.10 11.42 0.49
C ALA A 45 -3.68 11.10 1.93
N LEU A 46 -3.77 9.82 2.27
CA LEU A 46 -3.30 9.24 3.52
C LEU A 46 -2.09 8.37 3.23
N ASP A 47 -1.02 8.53 4.00
CA ASP A 47 0.22 7.74 3.87
C ASP A 47 0.55 7.07 5.20
N LEU A 48 0.30 5.77 5.27
CA LEU A 48 0.53 4.93 6.43
C LEU A 48 1.46 3.76 6.06
N GLY A 49 2.72 3.86 6.48
CA GLY A 49 3.70 2.79 6.33
C GLY A 49 4.73 2.67 7.45
N GLY A 50 4.69 3.57 8.44
CA GLY A 50 5.63 3.64 9.56
C GLY A 50 5.06 4.47 10.72
N THR A 51 5.92 4.93 11.62
CA THR A 51 5.53 5.74 12.80
C THR A 51 5.00 7.13 12.44
N ASN A 52 5.35 7.64 11.25
CA ASN A 52 4.92 8.94 10.75
C ASN A 52 3.79 8.76 9.75
N PHE A 53 2.55 8.82 10.22
CA PHE A 53 1.38 8.90 9.37
C PHE A 53 1.27 10.29 8.76
N ARG A 54 0.89 10.41 7.49
CA ARG A 54 0.73 11.71 6.83
C ARG A 54 -0.66 11.87 6.24
N VAL A 55 -1.19 13.07 6.38
CA VAL A 55 -2.38 13.54 5.67
C VAL A 55 -1.94 14.62 4.69
N LEU A 56 -2.40 14.55 3.45
CA LEU A 56 -2.07 15.49 2.40
C LEU A 56 -3.33 15.98 1.70
N HIS A 57 -3.31 17.24 1.27
CA HIS A 57 -4.22 17.77 0.25
C HIS A 57 -3.41 18.04 -1.01
N VAL A 58 -3.84 17.42 -2.11
CA VAL A 58 -3.17 17.46 -3.40
C VAL A 58 -4.13 18.00 -4.45
N ARG A 59 -3.68 18.98 -5.21
CA ARG A 59 -4.37 19.50 -6.38
C ARG A 59 -3.63 19.05 -7.63
N VAL A 60 -4.37 18.49 -8.59
CA VAL A 60 -3.84 18.13 -9.91
C VAL A 60 -4.44 19.10 -10.93
N GLU A 61 -3.57 19.82 -11.64
CA GLU A 61 -3.95 20.76 -12.68
C GLU A 61 -3.61 20.19 -14.06
N GLU A 62 -4.64 19.90 -14.86
CA GLU A 62 -4.54 19.34 -16.22
C GLU A 62 -3.67 20.22 -17.13
N GLU A 63 -3.97 21.53 -17.20
CA GLU A 63 -3.29 22.46 -18.11
C GLU A 63 -1.79 22.60 -17.83
N ALA A 64 -1.40 22.49 -16.56
CA ALA A 64 -0.02 22.63 -16.15
C ALA A 64 0.74 21.30 -16.14
N GLN A 65 0.05 20.16 -16.29
CA GLN A 65 0.53 18.81 -16.02
C GLN A 65 1.38 18.79 -14.74
N LYS A 66 0.83 19.37 -13.66
CA LYS A 66 1.52 19.50 -12.37
C LYS A 66 0.66 18.98 -11.24
N VAL A 67 1.30 18.18 -10.40
CA VAL A 67 0.79 17.85 -9.06
C VAL A 67 1.26 18.94 -8.11
N LEU A 68 0.32 19.73 -7.61
CA LEU A 68 0.55 20.73 -6.58
C LEU A 68 0.19 20.11 -5.23
N LYS A 69 1.22 19.86 -4.41
CA LYS A 69 1.01 19.55 -2.99
C LYS A 69 0.64 20.84 -2.29
N MET A 70 -0.63 20.97 -1.91
CA MET A 70 -1.17 22.17 -1.28
C MET A 70 -0.77 22.21 0.19
N ASP A 71 -1.06 21.13 0.92
CA ASP A 71 -0.87 21.06 2.36
C ASP A 71 -0.45 19.66 2.80
N SER A 72 0.25 19.56 3.95
CA SER A 72 0.49 18.29 4.62
C SER A 72 0.69 18.41 6.10
N GLN A 73 0.21 17.40 6.82
CA GLN A 73 0.38 17.23 8.25
C GLN A 73 0.95 15.85 8.56
N ILE A 74 1.94 15.82 9.44
CA ILE A 74 2.47 14.58 10.00
C ILE A 74 1.78 14.33 11.33
N CYS A 75 1.29 13.13 11.50
CA CYS A 75 0.72 12.60 12.72
C CYS A 75 1.59 11.47 13.25
N ALA A 76 2.12 11.64 14.45
CA ALA A 76 2.82 10.55 15.12
C ALA A 76 1.83 9.45 15.49
N ILE A 77 2.23 8.19 15.28
CA ILE A 77 1.55 7.02 15.82
C ILE A 77 2.41 6.50 16.98
N PRO A 78 1.96 6.62 18.24
CA PRO A 78 2.67 6.08 19.39
C PRO A 78 2.88 4.57 19.28
N GLN A 79 3.97 4.07 19.84
CA GLN A 79 4.31 2.64 19.77
C GLN A 79 3.23 1.76 20.41
N GLU A 80 2.61 2.22 21.51
CA GLU A 80 1.49 1.50 22.13
C GLU A 80 0.29 1.33 21.19
N MET A 81 0.07 2.25 20.26
CA MET A 81 -1.01 2.17 19.28
C MET A 81 -0.66 1.24 18.12
N MET A 82 0.62 1.21 17.70
CA MET A 82 1.12 0.28 16.68
C MET A 82 0.96 -1.19 17.11
N LEU A 83 0.90 -1.46 18.42
CA LEU A 83 0.71 -2.78 19.02
C LEU A 83 -0.66 -2.93 19.72
N GLY A 84 -1.55 -1.95 19.54
CA GLY A 84 -2.85 -1.86 20.22
C GLY A 84 -3.98 -2.56 19.46
N THR A 85 -5.18 -1.98 19.50
CA THR A 85 -6.31 -2.46 18.70
C THR A 85 -6.41 -1.75 17.35
N GLY A 86 -7.00 -2.42 16.37
CA GLY A 86 -7.35 -1.79 15.10
C GLY A 86 -8.26 -0.58 15.28
N GLU A 87 -9.25 -0.68 16.18
CA GLU A 87 -10.14 0.45 16.51
C GLU A 87 -9.35 1.69 16.95
N GLN A 88 -8.40 1.53 17.89
CA GLN A 88 -7.54 2.64 18.33
C GLN A 88 -6.72 3.24 17.19
N LEU A 89 -6.13 2.42 16.33
CA LEU A 89 -5.35 2.89 15.19
C LEU A 89 -6.22 3.69 14.19
N PHE A 90 -7.35 3.12 13.77
CA PHE A 90 -8.20 3.76 12.76
C PHE A 90 -8.95 4.98 13.32
N ASP A 91 -9.31 5.00 14.59
CA ASP A 91 -9.88 6.18 15.25
C ASP A 91 -8.85 7.32 15.34
N HIS A 92 -7.58 7.00 15.58
CA HIS A 92 -6.49 7.99 15.53
C HIS A 92 -6.28 8.54 14.12
N ILE A 93 -6.32 7.69 13.09
CA ILE A 93 -6.26 8.12 11.68
C ILE A 93 -7.43 9.05 11.36
N ALA A 94 -8.64 8.69 11.76
CA ALA A 94 -9.83 9.53 11.57
C ALA A 94 -9.73 10.85 12.37
N THR A 95 -9.08 10.84 13.54
CA THR A 95 -8.77 12.03 14.34
C THR A 95 -7.81 12.96 13.60
N CYS A 96 -6.70 12.42 13.11
CA CYS A 96 -5.74 13.19 12.34
C CYS A 96 -6.32 13.79 11.05
N LEU A 97 -7.15 13.02 10.33
CA LEU A 97 -7.76 13.50 9.10
C LEU A 97 -8.75 14.65 9.36
N GLY A 98 -9.65 14.54 10.34
CA GLY A 98 -10.60 15.62 10.59
C GLY A 98 -9.94 16.90 11.13
N ASP A 99 -8.87 16.76 11.93
CA ASP A 99 -8.13 17.91 12.45
C ASP A 99 -7.37 18.62 11.30
N PHE A 100 -6.86 17.84 10.35
CA PHE A 100 -6.29 18.38 9.10
C PHE A 100 -7.34 19.12 8.28
N LEU A 101 -8.54 18.56 8.11
CA LEU A 101 -9.63 19.21 7.36
C LEU A 101 -10.09 20.52 8.02
N GLU A 102 -10.15 20.56 9.34
CA GLU A 102 -10.51 21.76 10.08
C GLU A 102 -9.44 22.85 9.97
N SER A 103 -8.17 22.51 10.21
CA SER A 103 -7.04 23.46 10.17
C SER A 103 -6.80 24.07 8.78
N HIS A 104 -7.17 23.37 7.71
CA HIS A 104 -6.99 23.84 6.33
C HIS A 104 -8.30 24.34 5.68
N ASN A 105 -9.36 24.56 6.47
CA ASN A 105 -10.67 25.03 5.98
C ASN A 105 -11.29 24.15 4.88
N LEU A 106 -11.04 22.84 4.95
CA LEU A 106 -11.61 21.83 4.06
C LEU A 106 -12.85 21.15 4.67
N LYS A 107 -13.16 21.44 5.94
CA LYS A 107 -14.38 20.94 6.61
C LYS A 107 -15.63 21.36 5.84
N GLY A 108 -16.49 20.39 5.52
CA GLY A 108 -17.70 20.59 4.70
C GLY A 108 -17.52 20.27 3.21
N GLN A 109 -16.29 20.08 2.73
CA GLN A 109 -16.03 19.52 1.41
C GLN A 109 -16.03 17.98 1.47
N THR A 110 -16.49 17.33 0.41
CA THR A 110 -16.42 15.86 0.26
C THR A 110 -15.40 15.56 -0.84
N LEU A 111 -14.15 15.36 -0.46
CA LEU A 111 -13.04 15.13 -1.38
C LEU A 111 -12.75 13.63 -1.54
N PRO A 112 -12.45 13.13 -2.74
CA PRO A 112 -11.94 11.77 -2.93
C PRO A 112 -10.61 11.57 -2.18
N LEU A 113 -10.37 10.33 -1.72
CA LEU A 113 -9.25 10.00 -0.84
C LEU A 113 -8.41 8.84 -1.39
N GLY A 114 -7.14 9.08 -1.63
CA GLY A 114 -6.14 8.02 -1.82
C GLY A 114 -5.63 7.52 -0.47
N PHE A 115 -5.71 6.23 -0.21
CA PHE A 115 -5.18 5.61 0.99
C PHE A 115 -3.95 4.74 0.65
N THR A 116 -2.77 5.33 0.79
CA THR A 116 -1.50 4.61 0.72
C THR A 116 -1.31 3.85 2.02
N PHE A 117 -1.42 2.52 1.93
CA PHE A 117 -1.30 1.61 3.06
C PHE A 117 -0.24 0.57 2.75
N SER A 118 0.96 0.77 3.31
CA SER A 118 2.18 0.05 2.94
C SER A 118 2.31 -1.32 3.61
N PHE A 119 1.28 -2.15 3.54
CA PHE A 119 1.29 -3.51 4.09
C PHE A 119 0.75 -4.50 3.07
N PRO A 120 1.11 -5.80 3.18
CA PRO A 120 0.61 -6.81 2.26
C PRO A 120 -0.92 -6.95 2.37
N CYS A 121 -1.62 -6.59 1.30
CA CYS A 121 -3.08 -6.70 1.24
C CYS A 121 -3.55 -7.47 0.01
N GLU A 122 -4.53 -8.34 0.22
CA GLU A 122 -5.30 -8.94 -0.85
C GLU A 122 -6.36 -7.93 -1.30
N GLN A 123 -6.08 -7.21 -2.39
CA GLN A 123 -7.08 -6.35 -3.01
C GLN A 123 -8.07 -7.19 -3.81
N LEU A 124 -9.35 -6.91 -3.60
CA LEU A 124 -10.46 -7.49 -4.37
C LEU A 124 -11.03 -6.47 -5.36
N GLU A 125 -10.93 -5.19 -5.01
CA GLU A 125 -11.30 -4.02 -5.82
C GLU A 125 -10.36 -2.86 -5.45
N ILE A 126 -10.39 -1.75 -6.19
CA ILE A 126 -9.53 -0.59 -5.89
C ILE A 126 -9.81 0.03 -4.51
N ASP A 127 -11.03 -0.14 -3.99
CA ASP A 127 -11.47 0.38 -2.70
C ASP A 127 -11.83 -0.73 -1.69
N LYS A 128 -11.36 -1.97 -1.93
CA LYS A 128 -11.59 -3.12 -1.05
C LYS A 128 -10.31 -3.94 -0.90
N SER A 129 -9.72 -3.88 0.29
CA SER A 129 -8.36 -4.38 0.52
C SER A 129 -8.24 -5.10 1.85
N ILE A 130 -8.05 -6.43 1.81
CA ILE A 130 -7.97 -7.27 3.00
C ILE A 130 -6.53 -7.35 3.48
N LEU A 131 -6.23 -6.90 4.70
CA LEU A 131 -4.91 -7.06 5.28
C LEU A 131 -4.57 -8.55 5.40
N ILE A 132 -3.47 -9.00 4.78
CA ILE A 132 -3.02 -10.39 4.85
C ILE A 132 -2.32 -10.63 6.19
N ARG A 133 -1.38 -9.75 6.53
CA ARG A 133 -0.61 -9.77 7.77
C ARG A 133 0.06 -8.44 8.00
N TRP A 134 0.32 -8.10 9.25
CA TRP A 134 1.20 -7.00 9.58
C TRP A 134 2.66 -7.31 9.25
N THR A 135 3.41 -6.24 9.01
CA THR A 135 4.87 -6.26 8.81
C THR A 135 5.49 -5.06 9.51
N LYS A 136 6.82 -4.95 9.49
CA LYS A 136 7.57 -3.85 10.12
C LYS A 136 7.29 -3.83 11.64
N GLY A 137 6.91 -2.68 12.20
CA GLY A 137 6.65 -2.51 13.63
C GLY A 137 5.19 -2.53 14.04
N PHE A 138 4.25 -2.85 13.13
CA PHE A 138 2.82 -2.89 13.44
C PHE A 138 2.39 -4.31 13.84
N ASN A 139 1.44 -4.40 14.77
CA ASN A 139 0.76 -5.64 15.12
C ASN A 139 -0.59 -5.33 15.81
N CYS A 140 -1.43 -4.52 15.17
CA CYS A 140 -2.73 -4.15 15.74
C CYS A 140 -3.73 -5.30 15.68
N SER A 141 -4.34 -5.64 16.80
CA SER A 141 -5.35 -6.70 16.87
C SER A 141 -6.64 -6.34 16.12
N GLY A 142 -7.28 -7.34 15.50
CA GLY A 142 -8.56 -7.15 14.81
C GLY A 142 -8.50 -6.50 13.42
N VAL A 143 -7.30 -6.37 12.83
CA VAL A 143 -7.13 -5.80 11.47
C VAL A 143 -6.79 -6.86 10.42
N GLU A 144 -5.95 -7.84 10.75
CA GLU A 144 -5.63 -8.94 9.83
C GLU A 144 -6.90 -9.71 9.43
N GLY A 145 -7.03 -10.00 8.14
CA GLY A 145 -8.23 -10.60 7.55
C GLY A 145 -9.43 -9.66 7.42
N LYS A 146 -9.28 -8.36 7.69
CA LYS A 146 -10.32 -7.32 7.54
C LYS A 146 -10.02 -6.36 6.40
N ASP A 147 -11.08 -5.76 5.87
CA ASP A 147 -10.98 -4.71 4.86
C ASP A 147 -10.56 -3.38 5.50
N VAL A 148 -9.35 -2.91 5.19
CA VAL A 148 -8.79 -1.70 5.79
C VAL A 148 -9.50 -0.43 5.31
N VAL A 149 -10.11 -0.45 4.13
CA VAL A 149 -10.92 0.68 3.64
C VAL A 149 -12.23 0.75 4.42
N GLN A 150 -12.84 -0.40 4.72
CA GLN A 150 -14.02 -0.46 5.57
C GLN A 150 -13.70 0.03 6.99
N LEU A 151 -12.61 -0.43 7.60
CA LEU A 151 -12.19 0.02 8.93
C LEU A 151 -11.97 1.54 9.01
N LEU A 152 -11.36 2.12 7.97
CA LEU A 152 -11.22 3.57 7.85
C LEU A 152 -12.58 4.28 7.76
N LYS A 153 -13.48 3.81 6.87
CA LYS A 153 -14.83 4.37 6.71
C LYS A 153 -15.63 4.31 8.02
N GLU A 154 -15.53 3.20 8.76
CA GLU A 154 -16.18 3.03 10.06
C GLU A 154 -15.64 3.99 11.13
N ALA A 155 -14.32 4.20 11.18
CA ALA A 155 -13.71 5.15 12.11
C ALA A 155 -14.12 6.60 11.81
N ILE A 156 -14.16 6.98 10.53
CA ILE A 156 -14.66 8.29 10.10
C ILE A 156 -16.13 8.46 10.49
N HIS A 157 -16.94 7.41 10.30
CA HIS A 157 -18.35 7.42 10.71
C HIS A 157 -18.53 7.53 12.23
N ARG A 158 -17.74 6.80 13.03
CA ARG A 158 -17.74 6.92 14.50
C ARG A 158 -17.41 8.33 14.97
N ARG A 159 -16.46 9.00 14.30
CA ARG A 159 -16.11 10.40 14.61
C ARG A 159 -17.25 11.38 14.27
N GLY A 160 -17.84 11.24 13.08
CA GLY A 160 -19.14 11.84 12.73
C GLY A 160 -19.17 13.34 12.40
N ASP A 161 -18.04 14.06 12.40
CA ASP A 161 -17.98 15.52 12.18
C ASP A 161 -17.49 15.94 10.78
N TYR A 162 -17.16 15.00 9.89
CA TYR A 162 -16.86 15.23 8.47
C TYR A 162 -17.19 14.02 7.59
N HIS A 163 -17.10 14.21 6.28
CA HIS A 163 -17.34 13.18 5.26
C HIS A 163 -16.17 13.15 4.27
N ILE A 164 -15.92 11.98 3.68
CA ILE A 164 -14.96 11.80 2.58
C ILE A 164 -15.68 11.25 1.35
N GLY A 165 -15.11 11.47 0.17
CA GLY A 165 -15.60 10.93 -1.09
C GLY A 165 -15.21 9.47 -1.31
N SER A 166 -15.08 9.08 -2.58
CA SER A 166 -14.58 7.76 -2.97
C SER A 166 -13.18 7.52 -2.44
N VAL A 167 -12.89 6.28 -2.06
CA VAL A 167 -11.56 5.87 -1.58
C VAL A 167 -10.88 5.01 -2.64
N ALA A 168 -9.58 5.18 -2.84
CA ALA A 168 -8.75 4.23 -3.58
C ALA A 168 -7.58 3.80 -2.69
N MET A 169 -7.41 2.51 -2.45
CA MET A 169 -6.31 1.97 -1.66
C MET A 169 -5.16 1.58 -2.59
N VAL A 170 -3.94 1.99 -2.20
CA VAL A 170 -2.72 1.70 -2.95
C VAL A 170 -1.59 1.30 -2.00
N ASN A 171 -0.65 0.50 -2.49
CA ASN A 171 0.64 0.30 -1.82
C ASN A 171 1.60 1.45 -2.13
N ASP A 172 2.56 1.73 -1.24
CA ASP A 172 3.55 2.81 -1.43
C ASP A 172 4.43 2.63 -2.66
N THR A 173 4.78 1.38 -3.02
CA THR A 173 5.50 1.09 -4.27
C THR A 173 4.70 1.58 -5.49
N VAL A 174 3.39 1.33 -5.50
CA VAL A 174 2.46 1.74 -6.57
C VAL A 174 2.34 3.26 -6.60
N GLY A 175 2.13 3.89 -5.45
CA GLY A 175 2.08 5.36 -5.35
C GLY A 175 3.38 6.02 -5.79
N THR A 176 4.52 5.41 -5.50
CA THR A 176 5.85 5.86 -5.94
C THR A 176 5.99 5.73 -7.45
N MET A 177 5.61 4.58 -8.03
CA MET A 177 5.60 4.38 -9.48
C MET A 177 4.74 5.44 -10.17
N MET A 178 3.53 5.70 -9.67
CA MET A 178 2.62 6.70 -10.27
C MET A 178 3.14 8.12 -10.14
N SER A 179 3.78 8.45 -9.02
CA SER A 179 4.41 9.77 -8.83
C SER A 179 5.56 10.01 -9.82
N CYS A 180 6.33 8.97 -10.15
CA CYS A 180 7.37 9.02 -11.18
C CYS A 180 6.76 9.02 -12.59
N GLY A 181 5.78 8.15 -12.84
CA GLY A 181 5.04 8.00 -14.10
C GLY A 181 4.39 9.30 -14.58
N TYR A 182 3.93 10.13 -13.64
CA TYR A 182 3.38 11.45 -13.96
C TYR A 182 4.39 12.38 -14.66
N LYS A 183 5.69 12.24 -14.39
CA LYS A 183 6.75 13.02 -15.04
C LYS A 183 7.42 12.29 -16.20
N ASP A 184 7.52 10.97 -16.10
CA ASP A 184 8.18 10.11 -17.08
C ASP A 184 7.28 8.91 -17.40
N GLN A 185 6.65 8.97 -18.58
CA GLN A 185 5.74 7.95 -19.08
C GLN A 185 6.41 6.59 -19.35
N SER A 186 7.74 6.51 -19.30
CA SER A 186 8.48 5.25 -19.39
C SER A 186 8.62 4.52 -18.04
N CYS A 187 8.17 5.14 -16.94
CA CYS A 187 8.26 4.55 -15.61
C CYS A 187 7.21 3.45 -15.40
N GLU A 188 7.66 2.20 -15.41
CA GLU A 188 6.81 1.02 -15.23
C GLU A 188 7.18 0.16 -14.01
N ILE A 189 8.08 0.67 -13.16
CA ILE A 189 8.55 0.01 -11.94
C ILE A 189 8.59 1.03 -10.79
N GLY A 190 7.96 0.70 -9.67
CA GLY A 190 8.12 1.41 -8.40
C GLY A 190 8.91 0.56 -7.42
N MET A 191 9.82 1.17 -6.67
CA MET A 191 10.66 0.47 -5.71
C MET A 191 10.81 1.29 -4.43
N ILE A 192 10.67 0.62 -3.29
CA ILE A 192 10.91 1.19 -1.97
C ILE A 192 12.12 0.48 -1.38
N ILE A 193 13.09 1.26 -0.91
CA ILE A 193 14.23 0.80 -0.10
C ILE A 193 14.31 1.73 1.11
N GLY A 194 13.72 1.31 2.24
CA GLY A 194 13.61 2.09 3.46
C GLY A 194 13.50 1.19 4.69
N THR A 195 12.53 1.44 5.57
CA THR A 195 12.24 0.57 6.73
C THR A 195 11.93 -0.87 6.31
N GLY A 196 11.35 -1.04 5.13
CA GLY A 196 11.27 -2.32 4.43
C GLY A 196 11.74 -2.15 2.98
N THR A 197 11.75 -3.26 2.24
CA THR A 197 12.01 -3.26 0.80
C THR A 197 10.85 -3.91 0.06
N ASN A 198 10.37 -3.27 -1.01
CA ASN A 198 9.33 -3.81 -1.87
C ASN A 198 9.43 -3.23 -3.29
N ALA A 199 8.83 -3.90 -4.27
CA ALA A 199 8.69 -3.39 -5.62
C ALA A 199 7.31 -3.69 -6.22
N CYS A 200 6.91 -2.85 -7.17
CA CYS A 200 5.79 -3.09 -8.07
C CYS A 200 6.21 -2.85 -9.52
N TYR A 201 5.45 -3.41 -10.46
CA TYR A 201 5.65 -3.16 -11.89
C TYR A 201 4.36 -3.35 -12.69
N MET A 202 4.31 -2.80 -13.90
CA MET A 202 3.21 -3.06 -14.85
C MET A 202 3.34 -4.45 -15.49
N GLU A 203 2.37 -5.33 -15.22
CA GLU A 203 2.29 -6.68 -15.79
C GLU A 203 1.16 -6.77 -16.82
N GLU A 204 1.33 -7.64 -17.81
CA GLU A 204 0.28 -7.98 -18.78
C GLU A 204 -0.82 -8.80 -18.10
N ILE A 205 -2.09 -8.40 -18.23
CA ILE A 205 -3.20 -9.06 -17.52
C ILE A 205 -3.29 -10.55 -17.87
N LYS A 206 -2.99 -10.94 -19.12
CA LYS A 206 -2.91 -12.36 -19.52
C LYS A 206 -1.96 -13.22 -18.67
N ASN A 207 -0.97 -12.62 -18.00
CA ASN A 207 -0.04 -13.33 -17.11
C ASN A 207 -0.60 -13.48 -15.68
N VAL A 208 -1.53 -12.61 -15.28
CA VAL A 208 -2.13 -12.56 -13.95
C VAL A 208 -3.29 -13.55 -13.85
N LYS A 209 -3.01 -14.83 -13.58
CA LYS A 209 -4.01 -15.91 -13.61
C LYS A 209 -5.05 -15.87 -12.48
N ARG A 210 -5.03 -14.83 -11.65
CA ARG A 210 -5.92 -14.57 -10.52
C ARG A 210 -7.04 -13.57 -10.84
N ILE A 211 -6.91 -12.83 -11.95
CA ILE A 211 -7.89 -11.85 -12.40
C ILE A 211 -8.50 -12.36 -13.71
N GLU A 212 -9.80 -12.11 -13.91
CA GLU A 212 -10.46 -12.41 -15.18
C GLU A 212 -10.15 -11.33 -16.24
N GLY A 213 -9.99 -11.77 -17.48
CA GLY A 213 -9.62 -10.93 -18.61
C GLY A 213 -8.22 -11.25 -19.14
N GLU A 214 -7.96 -10.81 -20.37
CA GLU A 214 -6.65 -11.00 -21.03
C GLU A 214 -6.07 -9.70 -21.58
N ASP A 215 -6.89 -8.65 -21.72
CA ASP A 215 -6.52 -7.40 -22.37
C ASP A 215 -5.99 -6.35 -21.40
N GLY A 216 -4.92 -5.67 -21.81
CA GLY A 216 -4.33 -4.56 -21.08
C GLY A 216 -3.35 -4.99 -20.00
N ARG A 217 -3.06 -4.06 -19.09
CA ARG A 217 -2.02 -4.20 -18.07
C ARG A 217 -2.56 -3.89 -16.69
N MET A 218 -1.87 -4.37 -15.67
CA MET A 218 -2.17 -4.08 -14.28
C MET A 218 -0.86 -3.96 -13.50
N CYS A 219 -0.76 -2.96 -12.63
CA CYS A 219 0.33 -2.88 -11.69
C CYS A 219 0.24 -4.04 -10.69
N ILE A 220 1.34 -4.77 -10.51
CA ILE A 220 1.47 -5.85 -9.55
C ILE A 220 2.38 -5.40 -8.43
N ASN A 221 1.86 -5.45 -7.21
CA ASN A 221 2.68 -5.34 -6.01
C ASN A 221 3.32 -6.72 -5.74
N THR A 222 4.65 -6.81 -5.82
CA THR A 222 5.34 -8.09 -5.72
C THR A 222 5.27 -8.68 -4.32
N GLU A 223 5.31 -7.82 -3.29
CA GLU A 223 5.64 -8.21 -1.91
C GLU A 223 6.89 -9.09 -1.87
N TRP A 224 7.96 -8.63 -2.53
CA TRP A 224 9.20 -9.41 -2.65
C TRP A 224 9.94 -9.62 -1.32
N GLY A 225 9.47 -8.98 -0.25
CA GLY A 225 10.06 -9.10 1.08
C GLY A 225 9.98 -10.53 1.60
N GLY A 226 8.93 -11.28 1.23
CA GLY A 226 8.81 -12.70 1.59
C GLY A 226 9.69 -13.64 0.76
N PHE A 227 10.53 -13.13 -0.14
CA PHE A 227 11.45 -13.98 -0.91
C PHE A 227 12.51 -14.61 0.01
N GLY A 228 12.42 -15.92 0.21
CA GLY A 228 13.27 -16.66 1.15
C GLY A 228 12.48 -17.41 2.21
N ASP A 229 11.22 -17.03 2.47
CA ASP A 229 10.37 -17.63 3.52
C ASP A 229 10.14 -19.14 3.35
N ASP A 230 10.34 -19.68 2.14
CA ASP A 230 10.25 -21.12 1.86
C ASP A 230 11.60 -21.86 1.95
N GLY A 231 12.63 -21.20 2.48
CA GLY A 231 13.99 -21.72 2.65
C GLY A 231 14.84 -21.66 1.38
N CYS A 232 14.37 -21.06 0.29
CA CYS A 232 15.11 -21.03 -0.98
C CYS A 232 16.38 -20.18 -0.97
N LEU A 233 16.65 -19.45 0.13
CA LEU A 233 17.83 -18.63 0.36
C LEU A 233 18.72 -19.16 1.50
N ASP A 234 18.39 -20.27 2.14
CA ASP A 234 19.11 -20.79 3.31
C ASP A 234 20.61 -21.04 3.05
N ASP A 235 20.99 -21.30 1.80
CA ASP A 235 22.38 -21.52 1.38
C ASP A 235 23.23 -20.25 1.30
N ILE A 236 22.59 -19.07 1.32
CA ILE A 236 23.28 -17.76 1.31
C ILE A 236 23.07 -16.96 2.61
N LEU A 237 22.12 -17.36 3.46
CA LEU A 237 21.91 -16.76 4.77
C LEU A 237 23.04 -17.14 5.73
N THR A 238 23.40 -16.20 6.60
CA THR A 238 24.45 -16.37 7.60
C THR A 238 23.87 -16.56 9.00
N GLU A 239 24.73 -16.94 9.95
CA GLU A 239 24.37 -17.00 11.36
C GLU A 239 23.87 -15.65 11.92
N PHE A 240 24.32 -14.54 11.34
CA PHE A 240 23.87 -13.20 11.73
C PHE A 240 22.42 -12.95 11.29
N ASP A 241 22.06 -13.35 10.07
CA ASP A 241 20.69 -13.20 9.56
C ASP A 241 19.70 -14.02 10.39
N VAL A 242 20.09 -15.24 10.76
CA VAL A 242 19.29 -16.14 11.60
C VAL A 242 19.06 -15.57 13.01
N GLU A 243 20.04 -14.91 13.60
CA GLU A 243 19.88 -14.29 14.93
C GLU A 243 19.00 -13.03 14.87
N VAL A 244 19.13 -12.24 13.80
CA VAL A 244 18.24 -11.08 13.55
C VAL A 244 16.80 -11.53 13.40
N ASP A 245 16.53 -12.57 12.61
CA ASP A 245 15.19 -13.12 12.42
C ASP A 245 14.55 -13.60 13.74
N LYS A 246 15.30 -14.42 14.51
CA LYS A 246 14.83 -14.97 15.80
C LYS A 246 14.45 -13.90 16.83
N THR A 247 15.09 -12.74 16.78
CA THR A 247 14.89 -11.65 17.74
C THR A 247 13.96 -10.55 17.21
N SER A 248 13.44 -10.71 16.00
CA SER A 248 12.55 -9.75 15.36
C SER A 248 11.12 -9.80 15.92
N ILE A 249 10.30 -8.82 15.54
CA ILE A 249 8.86 -8.80 15.87
C ILE A 249 8.11 -9.92 15.15
N ASN A 250 8.64 -10.37 14.00
CA ASN A 250 7.99 -11.33 13.11
C ASN A 250 8.98 -12.46 12.73
N PRO A 251 9.31 -13.39 13.63
CA PRO A 251 10.28 -14.44 13.31
C PRO A 251 9.79 -15.41 12.23
N GLY A 252 10.68 -15.81 11.33
CA GLY A 252 10.42 -16.71 10.20
C GLY A 252 9.62 -16.05 9.07
N LEU A 253 9.70 -14.72 8.98
CA LEU A 253 8.86 -13.86 8.16
C LEU A 253 9.67 -12.79 7.42
#